data_AF-A0A535NZ14-F1
#
_entry.id   AF-A0A535NZ14-F1
#
_cell.length_a   1.000
_cell.length_b   1.000
_cell.length_c   1.000
_cell.angle_alpha   90.00
_cell.angle_beta   90.00
_cell.angle_gamma   90.00
#
_symmetry.space_group_name_H-M   'P 1'
#
loop_
_entity.id
_entity.type
_entity.pdbx_description
1 polymer ?
#
loop_
_entity_poly.entity_id
_entity_poly.type
_entity_poly.pdbx_seq_one_letter_code
_entity_poly.pdbx_strand_id
1 'polypeptide(L)'
;MASRKREAAVAAWDGADLERPIEGEDPESASFHDAQRWVAVYRHLVNLEQELFDVMARMIPSMPPDAQKEAETTNLPVIASQVERFRPRRRDELDLNLPKGG
;
A
#
# COMPACT_ATOMS: atom_id res chain seq x y z
N MET A 1 11.32 16.27 -19.86
CA MET A 1 10.99 14.82 -19.82
C MET A 1 11.83 14.04 -18.78
N ALA A 2 13.09 14.38 -18.54
CA ALA A 2 13.94 13.70 -17.54
C ALA A 2 13.48 13.85 -16.07
N SER A 3 12.79 14.96 -15.71
CA SER A 3 12.27 15.20 -14.35
C SER A 3 11.21 14.16 -13.94
N ARG A 4 10.18 13.98 -14.78
CA ARG A 4 9.07 13.04 -14.52
C ARG A 4 9.51 11.59 -14.35
N LYS A 5 10.56 11.15 -15.06
CA LYS A 5 11.10 9.78 -14.89
C LYS A 5 11.80 9.60 -13.55
N ARG A 6 12.50 10.63 -13.05
CA ARG A 6 13.11 10.58 -11.71
C ARG A 6 12.05 10.68 -10.62
N GLU A 7 11.06 11.54 -10.79
CA GLU A 7 9.92 11.64 -9.87
C GLU A 7 9.16 10.32 -9.78
N ALA A 8 8.89 9.66 -10.90
CA ALA A 8 8.25 8.34 -10.91
C ALA A 8 9.13 7.25 -10.27
N ALA A 9 10.46 7.30 -10.48
CA ALA A 9 11.38 6.37 -9.84
C ALA A 9 11.44 6.59 -8.33
N VAL A 10 11.53 7.84 -7.86
CA VAL A 10 11.49 8.19 -6.44
C VAL A 10 10.15 7.77 -5.83
N ALA A 11 9.03 8.03 -6.50
CA ALA A 11 7.72 7.59 -6.05
C ALA A 11 7.61 6.06 -5.97
N ALA A 12 8.23 5.32 -6.90
CA ALA A 12 8.28 3.86 -6.86
C ALA A 12 9.14 3.34 -5.70
N TRP A 13 10.27 3.99 -5.40
CA TRP A 13 11.11 3.68 -4.24
C TRP A 13 10.41 4.02 -2.92
N ASP A 14 9.78 5.18 -2.84
CA ASP A 14 9.04 5.66 -1.68
C ASP A 14 7.78 4.83 -1.41
N GLY A 15 7.13 4.34 -2.47
CA GLY A 15 6.03 3.39 -2.37
C GLY A 15 6.47 2.00 -1.91
N ALA A 16 7.72 1.59 -2.16
CA ALA A 16 8.24 0.28 -1.79
C ALA A 16 8.62 0.17 -0.30
N ASP A 17 8.79 1.29 0.41
CA ASP A 17 9.01 1.31 1.85
C ASP A 17 7.68 1.26 2.60
N LEU A 18 7.32 0.04 3.01
CA LEU A 18 6.07 -0.27 3.71
C LEU A 18 6.00 0.33 5.12
N GLU A 19 7.14 0.75 5.67
CA GLU A 19 7.26 1.24 7.06
C GLU A 19 7.28 2.77 7.13
N ARG A 20 7.48 3.44 5.99
CA ARG A 20 7.68 4.88 5.94
C ARG A 20 6.36 5.64 6.14
N PRO A 21 6.31 6.58 7.11
CA PRO A 21 5.19 7.52 7.25
C PRO A 21 4.96 8.33 5.97
N ILE A 22 3.72 8.78 5.76
CA ILE A 22 3.42 9.69 4.65
C ILE A 22 4.15 11.01 4.89
N GLU A 23 4.59 11.68 3.82
CA GLU A 23 5.26 12.97 3.95
C GLU A 23 4.39 13.96 4.75
N GLY A 24 4.97 14.50 5.84
CA GLY A 24 4.28 15.41 6.76
C GLY A 24 3.54 14.73 7.90
N GLU A 25 3.49 13.39 7.95
CA GLU A 25 3.03 12.64 9.11
C GLU A 25 4.08 12.67 10.22
N ASP A 26 3.62 12.94 11.45
CA ASP A 26 4.39 12.73 12.67
C ASP A 26 3.73 11.58 13.46
N PRO A 27 4.23 10.35 13.35
CA PRO A 27 3.68 9.19 14.06
C PRO A 27 3.75 9.30 15.58
N GLU A 28 4.65 10.15 16.10
CA GLU A 28 4.84 10.36 17.54
C GLU A 28 3.96 11.50 18.09
N SER A 29 3.17 12.15 17.23
CA SER A 29 2.24 13.20 17.66
C SER A 29 1.20 12.65 18.64
N ALA A 30 1.16 13.23 19.84
CA ALA A 30 0.13 12.95 20.84
C ALA A 30 -1.22 13.63 20.54
N SER A 31 -1.31 14.37 19.42
CA SER A 31 -2.52 15.10 19.02
C SER A 31 -3.57 14.12 18.49
N PHE A 32 -4.69 14.01 19.21
CA PHE A 32 -5.84 13.22 18.77
C PHE A 32 -6.40 13.70 17.42
N HIS A 33 -6.38 15.02 17.18
CA HIS A 33 -6.81 15.59 15.91
C HIS A 33 -5.90 15.16 14.75
N ASP A 34 -4.59 15.15 14.96
CA ASP A 34 -3.65 14.71 13.92
C ASP A 34 -3.76 13.21 13.67
N ALA A 35 -3.93 12.41 14.72
CA ALA A 35 -4.19 10.98 14.59
C ALA A 35 -5.47 10.71 13.78
N GLN A 36 -6.56 11.40 14.07
CA GLN A 36 -7.81 11.26 13.31
C GLN A 36 -7.65 11.67 11.84
N ARG A 37 -6.92 12.76 11.58
CA ARG A 37 -6.63 13.22 10.22
C ARG A 37 -5.87 12.16 9.43
N TRP A 38 -4.78 11.63 9.99
CA TRP A 38 -3.97 10.63 9.29
C TRP A 38 -4.73 9.31 9.10
N VAL A 39 -5.50 8.84 10.08
CA VAL A 39 -6.40 7.67 9.90
C VAL A 39 -7.36 7.87 8.71
N ALA A 40 -7.92 9.07 8.54
CA ALA A 40 -8.76 9.37 7.40
C ALA A 40 -7.98 9.33 6.07
N VAL A 41 -6.76 9.88 6.04
CA VAL A 41 -5.87 9.84 4.86
C VAL A 41 -5.54 8.39 4.48
N TYR A 42 -5.07 7.57 5.42
CA TYR A 42 -4.77 6.15 5.18
C TYR A 42 -5.99 5.41 4.64
N ARG A 43 -7.19 5.64 5.20
CA ARG A 43 -8.43 5.03 4.69
C ARG A 43 -8.72 5.41 3.23
N HIS A 44 -8.52 6.68 2.86
CA HIS A 44 -8.72 7.10 1.47
C HIS A 44 -7.72 6.43 0.52
N LEU A 45 -6.47 6.25 0.94
CA LEU A 45 -5.45 5.57 0.14
C LEU A 45 -5.73 4.07 -0.01
N VAL A 46 -6.10 3.37 1.07
CA VAL A 46 -6.52 1.96 1.00
C VAL A 46 -7.68 1.78 0.02
N ASN A 47 -8.69 2.65 0.10
CA ASN A 47 -9.85 2.56 -0.78
C ASN A 47 -9.46 2.77 -2.25
N LEU A 48 -8.61 3.76 -2.54
CA LEU A 48 -8.11 4.01 -3.89
C LEU A 48 -7.37 2.79 -4.45
N GLU A 49 -6.43 2.23 -3.68
CA GLU A 49 -5.62 1.09 -4.13
C GLU A 49 -6.48 -0.18 -4.30
N GLN A 50 -7.47 -0.39 -3.44
CA GLN A 50 -8.43 -1.48 -3.60
C GLN A 50 -9.29 -1.32 -4.85
N GLU A 51 -9.75 -0.10 -5.16
CA GLU A 51 -10.50 0.16 -6.39
C GLU A 51 -9.64 -0.10 -7.64
N LEU A 52 -8.36 0.30 -7.62
CA LEU A 52 -7.41 0.01 -8.69
C LEU A 52 -7.19 -1.50 -8.85
N PHE A 53 -7.02 -2.22 -7.74
CA PHE A 53 -6.92 -3.67 -7.74
C PHE A 53 -8.14 -4.33 -8.40
N ASP A 54 -9.35 -3.92 -7.99
CA ASP A 54 -10.60 -4.46 -8.51
C ASP A 54 -10.77 -4.17 -10.01
N VAL A 55 -10.35 -2.99 -10.47
CA VAL A 55 -10.34 -2.65 -11.90
C VAL A 55 -9.40 -3.57 -12.67
N MET A 56 -8.17 -3.77 -12.20
CA MET A 56 -7.22 -4.67 -12.85
C MET A 56 -7.71 -6.11 -12.87
N ALA A 57 -8.26 -6.61 -11.76
CA ALA A 57 -8.80 -7.96 -11.68
C ALA A 57 -9.92 -8.21 -12.71
N ARG A 58 -10.70 -7.18 -13.06
CA ARG A 58 -11.71 -7.25 -14.13
C ARG A 58 -11.10 -7.18 -15.54
N MET A 59 -10.03 -6.43 -15.72
CA MET A 59 -9.42 -6.20 -17.04
C MET A 59 -8.50 -7.34 -17.48
N ILE A 60 -7.69 -7.87 -16.57
CA ILE A 60 -6.64 -8.87 -16.84
C ILE A 60 -7.15 -10.10 -17.60
N PRO A 61 -8.32 -10.71 -17.25
CA PRO A 61 -8.81 -11.88 -17.96
C PRO A 61 -9.17 -11.65 -19.43
N SER A 62 -9.35 -10.38 -19.84
CA SER A 62 -9.66 -10.01 -21.23
C SER A 62 -8.42 -9.68 -22.07
N MET A 63 -7.23 -9.69 -21.46
CA MET A 63 -5.98 -9.36 -22.14
C MET A 63 -5.44 -10.54 -22.98
N PRO A 64 -4.59 -10.27 -23.99
CA PRO A 64 -3.82 -11.33 -24.64
C PRO A 64 -2.96 -12.10 -23.63
N PRO A 65 -2.68 -13.41 -23.86
CA PRO A 65 -2.03 -14.27 -22.86
C PRO A 65 -0.69 -13.73 -22.32
N ASP A 66 0.16 -13.15 -23.18
CA ASP A 66 1.45 -12.60 -22.76
C ASP A 66 1.28 -11.36 -21.85
N ALA A 67 0.27 -10.53 -22.13
CA ALA A 67 -0.03 -9.34 -21.34
C ALA A 67 -0.70 -9.70 -20.01
N GLN A 68 -1.59 -10.71 -20.01
CA GLN A 68 -2.15 -11.27 -18.79
C GLN A 68 -1.05 -11.76 -17.86
N LYS A 69 -0.12 -12.57 -18.38
CA LYS A 69 1.00 -13.12 -17.61
C LYS A 69 1.87 -12.03 -17.00
N GLU A 70 2.25 -11.01 -17.77
CA GLU A 70 2.99 -9.86 -17.25
C GLU A 70 2.21 -9.16 -16.13
N ALA A 71 0.94 -8.83 -16.38
CA ALA A 71 0.10 -8.12 -15.41
C ALA A 71 -0.09 -8.89 -14.09
N GLU A 72 -0.26 -10.21 -14.15
CA GLU A 72 -0.40 -11.06 -12.97
C GLU A 72 0.92 -11.20 -12.18
N THR A 73 2.06 -11.18 -12.86
CA THR A 73 3.37 -11.44 -12.24
C THR A 73 4.06 -10.17 -11.73
N THR A 74 3.79 -9.01 -12.34
CA THR A 74 4.50 -7.75 -11.99
C THR A 74 3.57 -6.66 -11.52
N ASN A 75 2.42 -6.44 -12.16
CA ASN A 75 1.50 -5.35 -11.79
C ASN A 75 0.65 -5.67 -10.57
N LEU A 76 -0.02 -6.84 -10.53
CA LEU A 76 -0.87 -7.23 -9.39
C LEU A 76 -0.12 -7.26 -8.05
N PRO A 77 1.10 -7.84 -7.95
CA PRO A 77 1.82 -7.86 -6.69
C PRO A 77 2.22 -6.47 -6.19
N VAL A 78 2.52 -5.53 -7.10
CA VAL A 78 2.88 -4.15 -6.73
C VAL A 78 1.68 -3.42 -6.13
N ILE A 79 0.48 -3.54 -6.71
CA ILE A 79 -0.71 -2.89 -6.14
C ILE A 79 -1.14 -3.58 -4.85
N ALA A 80 -1.05 -4.91 -4.77
CA ALA A 80 -1.32 -5.62 -3.53
C ALA A 80 -0.40 -5.17 -2.37
N SER A 81 0.89 -4.92 -2.64
CA SER A 81 1.80 -4.42 -1.61
C SER A 81 1.50 -2.98 -1.19
N GLN A 82 1.02 -2.12 -2.11
CA GLN A 82 0.55 -0.78 -1.74
C GLN A 82 -0.71 -0.82 -0.87
N VAL A 83 -1.66 -1.72 -1.13
CA VAL A 83 -2.86 -1.88 -0.28
C VAL A 83 -2.45 -2.27 1.15
N GLU A 84 -1.55 -3.24 1.29
CA GLU A 84 -1.10 -3.70 2.61
C GLU A 84 -0.23 -2.66 3.34
N ARG A 85 0.50 -1.80 2.62
CA ARG A 85 1.21 -0.66 3.21
C ARG A 85 0.28 0.27 3.99
N PHE A 86 -0.88 0.58 3.41
CA PHE A 86 -1.81 1.54 4.00
C PHE A 86 -2.85 0.90 4.90
N ARG A 87 -2.99 -0.44 4.87
CA ARG A 87 -3.81 -1.15 5.84
C ARG A 87 -3.21 -0.88 7.21
N PRO A 88 -3.96 -0.28 8.16
CA PRO A 88 -3.43 -0.02 9.48
C PRO A 88 -2.93 -1.35 10.05
N ARG A 89 -1.67 -1.40 10.47
CA ARG A 89 -1.20 -2.51 11.28
C ARG A 89 -2.10 -2.53 12.49
N ARG A 90 -2.89 -3.59 12.61
CA ARG A 90 -3.52 -3.94 13.88
C ARG A 90 -2.37 -4.01 14.86
N ARG A 91 -2.21 -2.97 15.66
CA ARG A 91 -1.31 -2.90 16.81
C ARG A 91 -1.87 -3.89 17.84
N ASP A 92 -1.89 -5.19 17.51
CA ASP A 92 -2.42 -6.29 18.33
C ASP A 92 -2.15 -7.69 17.74
N GLU A 93 -1.74 -7.87 16.47
CA GLU A 93 -1.65 -9.23 15.88
C GLU A 93 -0.27 -9.91 15.97
N LEU A 94 0.73 -9.29 16.64
CA LEU A 94 2.06 -9.89 16.85
C LEU A 94 2.43 -10.19 18.31
N ASP A 95 1.58 -9.88 19.30
CA ASP A 95 1.87 -10.12 20.73
C ASP A 95 1.07 -11.29 21.36
N LEU A 96 0.23 -12.00 20.61
CA LEU A 96 -0.65 -13.05 21.17
C LEU A 96 -0.45 -14.48 20.64
N ASN A 97 0.55 -14.76 19.82
CA ASN A 97 0.81 -16.12 19.32
C ASN A 97 2.26 -16.61 19.55
N LEU A 98 2.78 -16.39 20.76
CA LEU A 98 3.83 -17.26 21.29
C LEU A 98 3.15 -18.38 22.12
N PRO A 99 3.32 -19.67 21.77
CA PRO A 99 3.03 -20.72 22.73
C PRO A 99 3.96 -20.53 23.93
N LYS A 100 3.40 -20.10 25.07
CA LYS A 100 4.05 -20.30 26.36
C LYS A 100 4.22 -21.81 26.52
N GLY A 101 5.47 -22.25 26.50
CA GLY A 101 5.81 -23.64 26.71
C GLY A 101 5.16 -24.21 27.98
N GLY A 102 4.79 -25.47 27.88
CA GLY A 102 4.42 -26.38 28.96
C GLY A 102 4.88 -27.78 28.55
#